data_AF-A0A843GTJ9-F1
#
_entry.id   AF-A0A843GTJ9-F1
#
_cell.length_a   1.000
_cell.length_b   1.000
_cell.length_c   1.000
_cell.angle_alpha   90.00
_cell.angle_beta   90.00
_cell.angle_gamma   90.00
#
_symmetry.space_group_name_H-M   'P 1'
#
loop_
_entity.id
_entity.type
_entity.pdbx_description
1 polymer ?
#
loop_
_entity_poly.entity_id
_entity_poly.type
_entity_poly.pdbx_seq_one_letter_code
_entity_poly.pdbx_strand_id
1 'polypeptide(L)'
;MNTLYEISNELREVYNKLENGEGIDLETGELDQELVNALEVSQANLQAKGIDIGYVIKSFDDEIDLYDREIKRLTERKQALKNAQERVKNNLKNAMEEFGIVEIKGGTLKISFRKSESVEVDNIEELDDKFKRVKVEADKTAIKQAIKSGEEVKGARLVENNNLQIR
;
A
#
# COMPACT_ATOMS: atom_id res chain seq x y z
N MET A 1 -9.19 30.98 -0.93
CA MET A 1 -8.70 29.69 -0.39
C MET A 1 -7.67 30.08 0.63
N ASN A 2 -7.90 29.80 1.91
CA ASN A 2 -6.83 30.06 2.86
C ASN A 2 -5.70 29.07 2.58
N THR A 3 -4.49 29.59 2.55
CA THR A 3 -3.26 28.82 2.36
C THR A 3 -2.68 28.46 3.72
N LEU A 4 -1.71 27.56 3.78
CA LEU A 4 -0.95 27.27 5.02
C LEU A 4 -0.27 28.53 5.62
N TYR A 5 -0.29 29.67 4.92
CA TYR A 5 0.13 30.98 5.42
C TYR A 5 -0.87 31.68 6.33
N GLU A 6 -2.12 31.24 6.36
CA GLU A 6 -3.21 31.88 7.10
C GLU A 6 -3.68 31.07 8.31
N ILE A 7 -3.10 29.89 8.55
CA ILE A 7 -3.36 29.11 9.78
C ILE A 7 -2.58 29.68 10.97
N SER A 8 -3.07 29.37 12.18
CA SER A 8 -2.40 29.73 13.42
C SER A 8 -0.93 29.25 13.48
N ASN A 9 -0.08 30.04 14.16
CA ASN A 9 1.34 29.72 14.32
C ASN A 9 1.55 28.36 15.01
N GLU A 10 0.71 28.02 15.99
CA GLU A 10 0.73 26.72 16.68
C GLU A 10 0.58 25.55 15.69
N LEU A 11 -0.41 25.60 14.79
CA LEU A 11 -0.64 24.51 13.83
C LEU A 11 0.36 24.51 12.68
N ARG A 12 0.95 25.67 12.36
CA ARG A 12 2.09 25.74 11.44
C ARG A 12 3.33 25.06 12.01
N GLU A 13 3.61 25.22 13.30
CA GLU A 13 4.70 24.51 13.97
C GLU A 13 4.45 23.01 13.98
N VAL A 14 3.22 22.57 14.25
CA VAL A 14 2.82 21.15 14.15
C VAL A 14 3.05 20.61 12.74
N TYR A 15 2.59 21.33 11.70
CA TYR A 15 2.83 20.92 10.31
C TYR A 15 4.32 20.76 10.02
N ASN A 16 5.14 21.76 10.36
CA ASN A 16 6.58 21.71 10.11
C ASN A 16 7.25 20.51 10.81
N LYS A 17 6.87 20.20 12.06
CA LYS A 17 7.41 19.04 12.78
C LYS A 17 7.04 17.73 12.06
N LEU A 18 5.78 17.58 11.70
CA LEU A 18 5.27 16.40 11.00
C LEU A 18 5.92 16.22 9.61
N GLU A 19 6.07 17.30 8.84
CA GLU A 19 6.73 17.29 7.52
C GLU A 19 8.19 16.80 7.64
N ASN A 20 8.89 17.19 8.70
CA ASN A 20 10.26 16.74 8.96
C ASN A 20 10.35 15.35 9.60
N GLY A 21 9.22 14.67 9.83
CA GLY A 21 9.16 13.37 10.49
C GLY A 21 9.47 13.43 12.00
N GLU A 22 9.34 14.61 12.61
CA GLU A 22 9.52 14.80 14.04
C GLU A 22 8.20 14.54 14.78
N GLY A 23 8.27 13.82 15.89
CA GLY A 23 7.10 13.52 16.72
C GLY A 23 6.10 12.55 16.09
N ILE A 24 6.49 11.85 15.02
CA ILE A 24 5.71 10.77 14.40
C ILE A 24 6.51 9.46 14.38
N ASP A 25 5.88 8.39 14.82
CA ASP A 25 6.39 7.04 14.59
C ASP A 25 6.10 6.65 13.13
N LEU A 26 7.17 6.44 12.34
CA LEU A 26 7.04 6.16 10.90
C LEU A 26 6.50 4.77 10.57
N GLU A 27 6.45 3.85 11.54
CA GLU A 27 5.88 2.51 11.37
C GLU A 27 4.39 2.49 11.74
N THR A 28 4.02 3.13 12.84
CA THR A 28 2.66 3.08 13.39
C THR A 28 1.80 4.29 13.04
N GLY A 29 2.43 5.42 12.68
CA GLY A 29 1.77 6.71 12.50
C GLY A 29 1.36 7.38 13.82
N GLU A 30 1.80 6.86 14.96
CA GLU A 30 1.50 7.45 16.28
C GLU A 30 2.21 8.79 16.45
N LEU A 31 1.47 9.79 16.93
CA LEU A 31 2.00 11.11 17.25
C LEU A 31 2.46 11.15 18.71
N ASP A 32 3.55 11.87 18.96
CA ASP A 32 3.99 12.13 20.32
C ASP A 32 2.97 12.97 21.11
N GLN A 33 3.12 12.95 22.44
CA GLN A 33 2.18 13.64 23.33
C GLN A 33 2.19 15.16 23.11
N GLU A 34 3.30 15.75 22.67
CA GLU A 34 3.39 17.20 22.44
C GLU A 34 2.51 17.61 21.26
N LEU A 35 2.60 16.89 20.14
CA LEU A 35 1.78 17.11 18.95
C LEU A 35 0.31 16.80 19.23
N VAL A 36 0.01 15.73 19.97
CA VAL A 36 -1.37 15.41 20.37
C VAL A 36 -1.99 16.56 21.18
N ASN A 37 -1.25 17.12 22.14
CA ASN A 37 -1.72 18.25 22.93
C ASN A 37 -1.91 19.51 22.06
N ALA A 38 -0.99 19.77 21.13
CA ALA A 38 -1.11 20.89 20.19
C ALA A 38 -2.28 20.73 19.21
N LEU A 39 -2.74 19.50 18.96
CA LEU A 39 -3.93 19.22 18.16
C LEU A 39 -5.23 19.19 18.97
N GLU A 40 -5.17 19.29 20.30
CA GLU A 40 -6.35 19.24 21.15
C GLU A 40 -7.29 20.41 20.85
N VAL A 41 -8.58 20.08 20.69
CA VAL A 41 -9.64 21.02 20.34
C VAL A 41 -10.64 21.09 21.49
N SER A 42 -10.94 22.31 21.92
CA SER A 42 -12.01 22.60 22.87
C SER A 42 -13.26 23.08 22.15
N GLN A 43 -14.42 23.02 22.81
CA GLN A 43 -15.66 23.57 22.24
C GLN A 43 -15.54 25.06 21.87
N ALA A 44 -14.75 25.83 22.62
CA ALA A 44 -14.59 27.27 22.42
C ALA A 44 -13.77 27.63 21.17
N ASN A 45 -12.79 26.79 20.78
CA ASN A 45 -11.93 27.04 19.62
C ASN A 45 -12.20 26.09 18.44
N LEU A 46 -13.20 25.21 18.54
CA LEU A 46 -13.54 24.18 17.55
C LEU A 46 -13.59 24.70 16.12
N GLN A 47 -14.29 25.82 15.89
CA GLN A 47 -14.46 26.33 14.54
C GLN A 47 -13.14 26.84 13.95
N ALA A 48 -12.38 27.64 14.69
CA ALA A 48 -11.13 28.21 14.19
C ALA A 48 -10.03 27.12 14.06
N LYS A 49 -9.77 26.38 15.15
CA LYS A 49 -8.73 25.35 15.19
C LYS A 49 -9.05 24.17 14.27
N GLY A 50 -10.33 23.79 14.16
CA GLY A 50 -10.76 22.74 13.24
C GLY A 50 -10.55 23.10 11.76
N ILE A 51 -10.77 24.37 11.38
CA ILE A 51 -10.47 24.84 10.02
C ILE A 51 -8.97 24.78 9.75
N ASP A 52 -8.14 25.25 10.68
CA ASP A 52 -6.69 25.20 10.55
C ASP A 52 -6.16 23.75 10.43
N ILE A 53 -6.65 22.83 11.26
CA ILE A 53 -6.32 21.39 11.17
C ILE A 53 -6.74 20.84 9.81
N GLY A 54 -7.92 21.25 9.30
CA GLY A 54 -8.38 20.87 7.96
C GLY A 54 -7.42 21.31 6.86
N TYR A 55 -6.78 22.48 6.98
CA TYR A 55 -5.75 22.92 6.04
C TYR A 55 -4.47 22.11 6.14
N VAL A 56 -4.02 21.79 7.36
CA VAL A 56 -2.85 20.91 7.58
C VAL A 56 -3.08 19.54 6.93
N ILE A 57 -4.26 18.94 7.11
CA ILE A 57 -4.61 17.65 6.50
C ILE A 57 -4.59 17.74 4.97
N LYS A 58 -5.19 18.79 4.39
CA LYS A 58 -5.18 18.98 2.93
C LYS A 58 -3.78 19.15 2.36
N SER A 59 -2.88 19.81 3.07
CA SER A 59 -1.48 19.93 2.65
C SER A 59 -0.80 18.56 2.59
N PHE A 60 -1.05 17.69 3.57
CA PHE A 60 -0.54 16.32 3.52
C PHE A 60 -1.20 15.46 2.45
N ASP A 61 -2.48 15.65 2.12
CA ASP A 61 -3.14 14.94 1.01
C ASP A 61 -2.39 15.18 -0.32
N ASP A 62 -2.01 16.43 -0.61
CA ASP A 62 -1.26 16.79 -1.82
C ASP A 62 0.15 16.14 -1.86
N GLU A 63 0.82 16.04 -0.70
CA GLU A 63 2.12 15.38 -0.55
C GLU A 63 2.02 13.87 -0.71
N ILE A 64 1.03 13.23 -0.08
CA ILE A 64 0.75 11.80 -0.22
C ILE A 64 0.49 11.45 -1.69
N ASP A 65 -0.35 12.23 -2.38
CA ASP A 65 -0.63 12.06 -3.81
C ASP A 65 0.65 12.19 -4.67
N LEU A 66 1.55 13.10 -4.30
CA LEU A 66 2.84 13.23 -4.96
C LEU A 66 3.71 11.98 -4.76
N TYR A 67 3.80 11.48 -3.54
CA TYR A 67 4.56 10.27 -3.22
C TYR A 67 3.99 9.04 -3.93
N ASP A 68 2.68 8.86 -3.93
CA ASP A 68 2.03 7.73 -4.60
C ASP A 68 2.31 7.70 -6.11
N ARG A 69 2.26 8.88 -6.77
CA ARG A 69 2.65 8.99 -8.19
C ARG A 69 4.09 8.59 -8.42
N GLU A 70 5.01 9.01 -7.55
CA GLU A 70 6.43 8.72 -7.70
C GLU A 70 6.76 7.25 -7.40
N ILE A 71 6.16 6.68 -6.34
CA ILE A 71 6.24 5.26 -6.01
C ILE A 71 5.74 4.41 -7.17
N LYS A 72 4.60 4.77 -7.76
CA LYS A 72 4.06 4.09 -8.94
C LYS A 72 5.04 4.14 -10.10
N ARG A 73 5.56 5.32 -10.44
CA ARG A 73 6.53 5.52 -11.53
C ARG A 73 7.80 4.68 -11.33
N LEU A 74 8.35 4.68 -10.12
CA LEU A 74 9.56 3.91 -9.78
C LEU A 74 9.30 2.40 -9.80
N THR A 75 8.13 1.97 -9.33
CA THR A 75 7.71 0.56 -9.34
C THR A 75 7.54 0.06 -10.78
N GLU A 76 6.87 0.83 -11.64
CA GLU A 76 6.72 0.51 -13.06
C GLU A 76 8.08 0.43 -13.77
N ARG A 77 8.98 1.40 -13.52
CA ARG A 77 10.33 1.39 -14.08
C ARG A 77 11.14 0.17 -13.62
N LYS A 78 11.07 -0.16 -12.33
CA LYS A 78 11.71 -1.37 -11.77
C LYS A 78 11.17 -2.63 -12.44
N GLN A 79 9.86 -2.73 -12.65
CA GLN A 79 9.24 -3.88 -13.30
C GLN A 79 9.66 -3.98 -14.77
N ALA A 80 9.72 -2.87 -15.49
CA ALA A 80 10.20 -2.85 -16.88
C ALA A 80 11.65 -3.36 -16.99
N LEU A 81 12.54 -2.94 -16.08
CA LEU A 81 13.92 -3.42 -16.03
C LEU A 81 14.01 -4.91 -15.70
N LYS A 82 13.21 -5.42 -14.75
CA LYS A 82 13.13 -6.87 -14.47
C LYS A 82 12.69 -7.66 -15.70
N ASN A 83 11.67 -7.18 -16.42
CA ASN A 83 11.18 -7.84 -17.63
C ASN A 83 12.23 -7.83 -18.75
N ALA A 84 12.95 -6.71 -18.92
CA ALA A 84 14.04 -6.61 -19.89
C ALA A 84 15.20 -7.55 -19.53
N GLN A 85 15.57 -7.60 -18.24
CA GLN A 85 16.60 -8.52 -17.72
C GLN A 85 16.24 -9.98 -18.03
N GLU A 86 15.01 -10.41 -17.76
CA GLU A 86 14.56 -11.77 -18.07
C GLU A 86 14.55 -12.06 -19.56
N ARG A 87 14.15 -11.10 -20.42
CA ARG A 87 14.24 -11.26 -21.89
C ARG A 87 15.68 -11.46 -22.35
N VAL A 88 16.63 -10.67 -21.85
CA VAL A 88 18.06 -10.81 -22.17
C VAL A 88 18.60 -12.16 -21.70
N LYS A 89 18.23 -12.57 -20.48
CA LYS A 89 18.61 -13.88 -19.93
C LYS A 89 18.04 -15.04 -20.75
N ASN A 90 16.79 -14.97 -21.18
CA ASN A 90 16.16 -15.98 -22.02
C ASN A 90 16.81 -16.05 -23.41
N ASN A 91 17.19 -14.92 -23.98
CA ASN A 91 17.95 -14.91 -25.24
C ASN A 91 19.29 -15.65 -25.09
N LEU A 92 20.04 -15.38 -24.02
CA LEU A 92 21.28 -16.10 -23.71
C LEU A 92 21.05 -17.59 -23.46
N LYS A 93 20.01 -17.95 -22.69
CA LYS A 93 19.60 -19.35 -22.48
C LYS A 93 19.37 -20.06 -23.81
N ASN A 94 18.57 -19.46 -24.69
CA ASN A 94 18.25 -20.06 -25.99
C ASN A 94 19.51 -20.25 -26.85
N ALA A 95 20.41 -19.27 -26.87
CA ALA A 95 21.68 -19.39 -27.59
C ALA A 95 22.59 -20.49 -27.01
N MET A 96 22.67 -20.59 -25.68
CA MET A 96 23.40 -21.67 -25.00
C MET A 96 22.80 -23.05 -25.32
N GLU A 97 21.48 -23.18 -25.36
CA GLU A 97 20.77 -24.40 -25.75
C GLU A 97 21.02 -24.76 -27.22
N GLU A 98 20.89 -23.80 -28.14
CA GLU A 98 21.09 -23.97 -29.58
C GLU A 98 22.51 -24.44 -29.92
N PHE A 99 23.52 -23.91 -29.23
CA PHE A 99 24.93 -24.29 -29.44
C PHE A 99 25.41 -25.43 -28.53
N GLY A 100 24.54 -25.99 -27.69
CA GLY A 100 24.90 -27.08 -26.77
C GLY A 100 25.92 -26.69 -25.70
N ILE A 101 26.01 -25.40 -25.34
CA ILE A 101 26.94 -24.88 -24.34
C ILE A 101 26.27 -24.93 -22.95
N VAL A 102 26.78 -25.78 -22.06
CA VAL A 102 26.22 -25.95 -20.70
C VAL A 102 26.78 -24.97 -19.67
N GLU A 103 27.95 -24.38 -19.94
CA GLU A 103 28.65 -23.48 -19.05
C GLU A 103 29.54 -22.50 -19.83
N ILE A 104 29.56 -21.24 -19.40
CA ILE A 104 30.48 -20.19 -19.86
C ILE A 104 31.25 -19.68 -18.64
N LYS A 105 32.58 -19.75 -18.68
CA LYS A 105 33.48 -19.21 -17.64
C LYS A 105 34.20 -17.97 -18.15
N GLY A 106 34.00 -16.85 -17.48
CA GLY A 106 34.82 -15.64 -17.59
C GLY A 106 35.70 -15.46 -16.36
N GLY A 107 36.55 -14.42 -16.36
CA GLY A 107 37.47 -14.15 -15.25
C GLY A 107 36.76 -13.92 -13.90
N THR A 108 35.66 -13.16 -13.90
CA THR A 108 34.89 -12.84 -12.69
C THR A 108 33.44 -13.35 -12.73
N LEU A 109 33.01 -13.97 -13.83
CA LEU A 109 31.62 -14.39 -14.03
C LEU A 109 31.56 -15.84 -14.50
N LYS A 110 30.62 -16.61 -13.96
CA LYS A 110 30.28 -17.95 -14.43
C LYS A 110 28.79 -17.99 -14.75
N ILE A 111 28.46 -18.50 -15.94
CA ILE A 111 27.09 -18.69 -16.42
C ILE A 111 26.91 -20.18 -16.64
N SER A 112 25.92 -20.80 -16.01
CA SER A 112 25.66 -22.22 -16.16
C SER A 112 24.20 -22.53 -15.93
N PHE A 113 23.71 -23.61 -16.53
CA PHE A 113 22.39 -24.13 -16.19
C PHE A 113 22.37 -24.70 -14.76
N ARG A 114 21.25 -24.51 -14.07
CA ARG A 114 20.91 -25.18 -12.82
C ARG A 114 19.63 -25.96 -13.04
N LYS A 115 19.58 -27.20 -12.56
CA LYS A 115 18.33 -27.97 -12.56
C LYS A 115 17.35 -27.40 -11.54
N SER A 116 16.10 -27.20 -11.96
CA SER A 116 14.97 -26.86 -11.10
C SER A 116 13.78 -27.72 -11.51
N GLU A 117 12.96 -28.09 -10.53
CA GLU A 117 11.74 -28.86 -10.73
C GLU A 117 10.57 -28.01 -10.26
N SER A 118 9.50 -28.00 -11.04
CA SER A 118 8.22 -27.37 -10.71
C SER A 118 7.10 -28.33 -11.06
N VAL A 119 6.05 -28.33 -10.25
CA VAL A 119 4.82 -29.08 -10.55
C VAL A 119 3.92 -28.15 -11.36
N GLU A 120 3.60 -28.55 -12.58
CA GLU A 120 2.55 -27.93 -13.39
C GLU A 120 1.23 -28.65 -13.10
N VAL A 121 0.17 -27.87 -12.86
CA VAL A 121 -1.18 -28.40 -12.63
C VAL A 121 -2.02 -28.00 -13.83
N ASP A 122 -2.27 -28.96 -14.73
CA ASP A 122 -3.03 -28.72 -15.96
C ASP A 122 -4.53 -28.54 -15.69
N ASN A 123 -5.08 -29.35 -14.78
CA ASN A 123 -6.48 -29.29 -14.39
C ASN A 123 -6.65 -29.52 -12.89
N ILE A 124 -7.07 -28.48 -12.16
CA ILE A 124 -7.34 -28.56 -10.72
C ILE A 124 -8.46 -29.55 -10.42
N GLU A 125 -9.48 -29.67 -11.26
CA GLU A 125 -10.66 -30.49 -10.96
C GLU A 125 -10.34 -31.98 -10.86
N GLU A 126 -9.36 -32.45 -11.63
CA GLU A 126 -8.87 -33.83 -11.63
C GLU A 126 -8.00 -34.19 -10.41
N LEU A 127 -7.55 -33.19 -9.65
CA LEU A 127 -6.76 -33.44 -8.45
C LEU A 127 -7.62 -34.01 -7.33
N ASP A 128 -7.07 -34.98 -6.61
CA ASP A 128 -7.61 -35.42 -5.32
C ASP A 128 -7.74 -34.22 -4.36
N ASP A 129 -8.78 -34.23 -3.52
CA ASP A 129 -9.03 -33.16 -2.54
C ASP A 129 -7.86 -32.90 -1.58
N LYS A 130 -7.01 -33.91 -1.33
CA LYS A 130 -5.79 -33.77 -0.51
C LYS A 130 -4.76 -32.78 -1.08
N PHE A 131 -4.84 -32.48 -2.38
CA PHE A 131 -3.98 -31.52 -3.06
C PHE A 131 -4.67 -30.17 -3.31
N LYS A 132 -5.97 -30.05 -2.99
CA LYS A 132 -6.75 -28.82 -3.12
C LYS A 132 -6.78 -28.05 -1.80
N ARG A 133 -6.88 -26.71 -1.87
CA ARG A 133 -7.08 -25.85 -0.69
C ARG A 133 -8.36 -25.05 -0.85
N VAL A 134 -9.30 -25.21 0.08
CA VAL A 134 -10.55 -24.43 0.12
C VAL A 134 -10.37 -23.20 0.99
N LYS A 135 -10.75 -22.03 0.47
CA LYS A 135 -10.78 -20.76 1.20
C LYS A 135 -12.24 -20.40 1.48
N VAL A 136 -12.59 -20.26 2.76
CA VAL A 136 -13.92 -19.83 3.19
C VAL A 136 -13.82 -18.37 3.62
N GLU A 137 -14.53 -17.48 2.93
CA GLU A 137 -14.54 -16.04 3.22
C GLU A 137 -15.98 -15.53 3.35
N ALA A 138 -16.17 -14.53 4.21
CA ALA A 138 -17.47 -13.90 4.39
C ALA A 138 -17.77 -12.93 3.24
N ASP A 139 -18.91 -13.10 2.58
CA ASP A 139 -19.41 -12.11 1.63
C ASP A 139 -20.06 -10.93 2.38
N LYS A 140 -19.22 -9.96 2.76
CA LYS A 140 -19.66 -8.77 3.49
C LYS A 140 -20.70 -7.95 2.73
N THR A 141 -20.75 -8.03 1.40
CA THR A 141 -21.72 -7.30 0.58
C THR A 141 -23.09 -7.95 0.68
N ALA A 142 -23.17 -9.26 0.47
CA ALA A 142 -24.41 -10.01 0.63
C ALA A 142 -24.94 -9.93 2.07
N ILE A 143 -24.06 -10.09 3.06
CA ILE A 143 -24.40 -9.95 4.49
C ILE A 143 -24.99 -8.56 4.79
N LYS A 144 -24.36 -7.49 4.27
CA LYS A 144 -24.86 -6.11 4.46
C LYS A 144 -26.23 -5.91 3.82
N GLN A 145 -26.47 -6.50 2.65
CA GLN A 145 -27.77 -6.43 1.95
C GLN A 145 -28.86 -7.20 2.71
N ALA A 146 -28.56 -8.40 3.20
CA ALA A 146 -29.48 -9.22 3.99
C ALA A 146 -29.91 -8.51 5.28
N ILE A 147 -28.94 -8.00 6.06
CA ILE A 147 -29.22 -7.24 7.29
C ILE A 147 -30.09 -6.01 6.99
N LYS A 148 -29.79 -5.27 5.92
CA LYS A 148 -30.60 -4.10 5.50
C LYS A 148 -32.01 -4.47 5.03
N SER A 149 -32.22 -5.70 4.59
CA SER A 149 -33.52 -6.22 4.15
C SER A 149 -34.35 -6.79 5.32
N GLY A 150 -33.85 -6.71 6.55
CA GLY A 150 -34.52 -7.20 7.75
C GLY A 150 -34.19 -8.64 8.14
N GLU A 151 -33.23 -9.28 7.47
CA GLU A 151 -32.79 -10.64 7.81
C GLU A 151 -31.75 -10.64 8.94
N GLU A 152 -31.88 -11.58 9.87
CA GLU A 152 -30.91 -11.77 10.94
C GLU A 152 -29.77 -12.69 10.50
N VAL A 153 -28.57 -12.12 10.31
CA VAL A 153 -27.37 -12.89 9.95
C VAL A 153 -26.53 -13.18 11.19
N LYS A 154 -26.61 -14.41 11.72
CA LYS A 154 -25.83 -14.83 12.89
C LYS A 154 -24.33 -14.65 12.66
N GLY A 155 -23.66 -14.01 13.61
CA GLY A 155 -22.22 -13.73 13.53
C GLY A 155 -21.84 -12.45 12.78
N ALA A 156 -22.82 -11.69 12.27
CA ALA A 156 -22.60 -10.39 11.64
C ALA A 156 -23.49 -9.31 12.26
N ARG A 157 -23.00 -8.07 12.28
CA ARG A 157 -23.78 -6.89 12.65
C ARG A 157 -23.43 -5.72 11.76
N LEU A 158 -24.41 -4.86 11.48
CA LEU A 158 -24.14 -3.57 10.85
C LEU A 158 -23.64 -2.60 11.92
N VAL A 159 -22.50 -1.96 11.67
CA VAL A 159 -21.95 -0.90 12.52
C VAL A 159 -21.99 0.39 11.70
N GLU A 160 -22.67 1.40 12.22
CA GLU A 160 -22.68 2.75 11.64
C GLU A 160 -21.54 3.56 12.25
N ASN A 161 -20.74 4.18 11.39
CA ASN A 161 -19.64 5.04 11.78
C ASN A 161 -19.80 6.38 11.06
N ASN A 162 -19.51 7.47 11.78
CA ASN A 162 -19.45 8.81 11.20
C ASN A 162 -18.03 9.05 10.70
N ASN A 163 -17.86 9.04 9.37
CA ASN A 163 -16.57 9.33 8.76
C ASN A 163 -16.41 10.84 8.61
N LEU A 164 -15.35 11.41 9.17
CA LEU A 164 -14.99 12.80 8.96
C LEU A 164 -14.65 13.01 7.48
N GLN A 165 -15.19 14.08 6.89
CA GLN A 165 -14.90 14.49 5.51
C GLN A 165 -14.33 15.90 5.51
N ILE A 166 -13.16 16.06 4.90
CA ILE A 166 -12.50 17.36 4.69
C ILE A 166 -12.50 17.61 3.19
N ARG A 167 -13.07 18.75 2.75
CA ARG A 167 -13.28 19.11 1.34
C ARG A 167 -12.88 20.53 1.06
#